data_AF-A0A937PZS1-F1
#
_entry.id   AF-A0A937PZS1-F1
#
_cell.length_a   1.000
_cell.length_b   1.000
_cell.length_c   1.000
_cell.angle_alpha   90.00
_cell.angle_beta   90.00
_cell.angle_gamma   90.00
#
_symmetry.space_group_name_H-M   'P 1'
#
loop_
_entity.id
_entity.type
_entity.pdbx_description
1 polymer ?
#
loop_
_entity_poly.entity_id
_entity_poly.type
_entity_poly.pdbx_seq_one_letter_code
_entity_poly.pdbx_strand_id
1 'polypeptide(L)'
;LWPEKYDPEPVFFWGTGLSFLNTGSDLFYAGAMLTHLSGDNQPLVWAKRLAYRYVETRDLNIGISGYQFNQSRTATCAPGIRGDRAQYQYGDDFKGHFVVEGTLFPCYGSTPSVRPRIVQFLLAEMMGKGGEEFKKWALEELTAWGKVAYRKRDNSFIPMLTDGTSMEDYVCKKDGYFGPKGRVLKAGRAGEMDFWTYALAYRITGDQFIWEMARNIANHNNWGDIGPNADAKPDLNLDTSYSTYALLLGFIELHKKTGNPVFLQMARRIGDNILASRFHKGFFVPTKRHIYAKFDAPEPLVLLRLDAALNKSKAKLPTAWPTRSFFHCPFDGKGRTYDNSVIYSRTRP
;
A
#
# COMPACT_ATOMS: atom_id res chain seq x y z
N LEU A 1 18.81 -17.30 -17.07
CA LEU A 1 17.82 -16.75 -16.12
C LEU A 1 16.42 -16.69 -16.74
N TRP A 2 16.19 -15.90 -17.79
CA TRP A 2 14.84 -15.80 -18.39
C TRP A 2 14.35 -16.98 -19.25
N PRO A 3 15.23 -17.76 -19.91
CA PRO A 3 14.80 -18.93 -20.69
C PRO A 3 14.29 -20.12 -19.87
N GLU A 4 14.27 -20.03 -18.54
CA GLU A 4 13.77 -21.11 -17.68
C GLU A 4 12.32 -21.46 -18.01
N LYS A 5 12.00 -22.76 -17.99
CA LYS A 5 10.64 -23.25 -18.20
C LYS A 5 9.75 -22.78 -17.03
N TYR A 6 8.64 -22.13 -17.34
CA TYR A 6 7.64 -21.76 -16.34
C TYR A 6 6.57 -22.85 -16.24
N ASP A 7 6.55 -23.53 -15.09
CA ASP A 7 5.62 -24.62 -14.78
C ASP A 7 5.07 -24.39 -13.36
N PRO A 8 4.05 -23.52 -13.21
CA PRO A 8 3.60 -23.10 -11.89
C PRO A 8 2.76 -24.17 -11.18
N GLU A 9 3.11 -24.48 -9.94
CA GLU A 9 2.23 -25.23 -9.04
C GLU A 9 0.95 -24.44 -8.73
N PRO A 10 -0.16 -25.10 -8.33
CA PRO A 10 -1.31 -24.40 -7.76
C PRO A 10 -0.91 -23.50 -6.59
N VAL A 11 -1.56 -22.35 -6.45
CA VAL A 11 -1.27 -21.41 -5.36
C VAL A 11 -1.49 -22.03 -3.98
N PHE A 12 -0.83 -21.44 -2.98
CA PHE A 12 -0.75 -21.93 -1.60
C PHE A 12 -0.03 -23.28 -1.45
N PHE A 13 0.77 -23.69 -2.43
CA PHE A 13 1.68 -24.83 -2.31
C PHE A 13 2.69 -24.65 -1.16
N TRP A 14 3.23 -25.76 -0.65
CA TRP A 14 4.20 -25.77 0.44
C TRP A 14 5.65 -25.64 -0.05
N GLY A 15 6.22 -24.45 0.11
CA GLY A 15 7.61 -24.14 -0.22
C GLY A 15 8.50 -23.94 1.01
N THR A 16 9.77 -23.64 0.77
CA THR A 16 10.75 -23.25 1.81
C THR A 16 10.91 -21.72 1.90
N GLY A 17 10.70 -21.00 0.80
CA GLY A 17 10.68 -19.54 0.74
C GLY A 17 9.35 -18.93 1.14
N LEU A 18 9.34 -17.60 1.36
CA LEU A 18 8.14 -16.81 1.64
C LEU A 18 7.90 -15.84 0.48
N SER A 19 6.80 -16.01 -0.25
CA SER A 19 6.41 -15.16 -1.39
C SER A 19 5.63 -13.92 -0.96
N PHE A 20 6.14 -13.17 0.02
CA PHE A 20 5.46 -11.98 0.50
C PHE A 20 5.31 -10.92 -0.60
N LEU A 21 4.11 -10.35 -0.75
CA LEU A 21 3.79 -9.35 -1.76
C LEU A 21 4.66 -8.09 -1.68
N ASN A 22 5.14 -7.71 -0.49
CA ASN A 22 6.06 -6.57 -0.36
C ASN A 22 7.35 -6.81 -1.16
N THR A 23 8.02 -7.96 -0.98
CA THR A 23 9.18 -8.36 -1.77
C THR A 23 8.80 -8.64 -3.22
N GLY A 24 7.67 -9.31 -3.45
CA GLY A 24 7.16 -9.58 -4.80
C GLY A 24 7.01 -8.31 -5.63
N SER A 25 6.57 -7.22 -5.01
CA SER A 25 6.40 -5.94 -5.67
C SER A 25 7.69 -5.28 -6.12
N ASP A 26 8.77 -5.41 -5.34
CA ASP A 26 10.09 -4.97 -5.78
C ASP A 26 10.62 -5.82 -6.94
N LEU A 27 10.35 -7.13 -6.94
CA LEU A 27 10.80 -8.04 -8.00
C LEU A 27 10.08 -7.79 -9.34
N PHE A 28 8.75 -7.66 -9.35
CA PHE A 28 8.05 -7.34 -10.59
C PHE A 28 8.30 -5.89 -11.04
N TYR A 29 8.55 -4.97 -10.11
CA TYR A 29 9.05 -3.63 -10.43
C TYR A 29 10.39 -3.69 -11.13
N ALA A 30 11.37 -4.40 -10.58
CA ALA A 30 12.71 -4.52 -11.15
C ALA A 30 12.69 -5.16 -12.54
N GLY A 31 11.89 -6.22 -12.74
CA GLY A 31 11.74 -6.85 -14.06
C GLY A 31 11.15 -5.89 -15.10
N ALA A 32 10.09 -5.16 -14.76
CA ALA A 32 9.50 -4.17 -15.67
C ALA A 32 10.45 -2.99 -15.94
N MET A 33 11.16 -2.51 -14.92
CA MET A 33 12.16 -1.44 -15.08
C MET A 33 13.32 -1.89 -15.96
N LEU A 34 13.81 -3.13 -15.81
CA LEU A 34 14.86 -3.67 -16.65
C LEU A 34 14.43 -3.68 -18.12
N THR A 35 13.21 -4.14 -18.42
CA THR A 35 12.65 -4.05 -19.78
C THR A 35 12.57 -2.61 -20.27
N HIS A 36 12.12 -1.67 -19.44
CA HIS A 36 12.03 -0.26 -19.82
C HIS A 36 13.40 0.34 -20.18
N LEU A 37 14.45 -0.04 -19.45
CA LEU A 37 15.80 0.50 -19.64
C LEU A 37 16.58 -0.20 -20.77
N SER A 38 16.39 -1.51 -20.96
CA SER A 38 17.17 -2.30 -21.92
C SER A 38 16.47 -2.53 -23.26
N GLY A 39 15.15 -2.44 -23.30
CA GLY A 39 14.33 -2.85 -24.45
C GLY A 39 14.12 -4.37 -24.57
N ASP A 40 14.72 -5.19 -23.70
CA ASP A 40 14.49 -6.64 -23.66
C ASP A 40 13.15 -6.95 -22.99
N ASN A 41 12.27 -7.68 -23.66
CA ASN A 41 10.95 -8.04 -23.17
C ASN A 41 10.95 -9.25 -22.21
N GLN A 42 12.01 -10.05 -22.16
CA GLN A 42 12.04 -11.25 -21.32
C GLN A 42 11.85 -10.97 -19.82
N PRO A 43 12.47 -9.93 -19.22
CA PRO A 43 12.22 -9.54 -17.83
C PRO A 43 10.76 -9.18 -17.55
N LEU A 44 10.07 -8.47 -18.47
CA LEU A 44 8.66 -8.11 -18.33
C LEU A 44 7.75 -9.35 -18.30
N VAL A 45 8.06 -10.39 -19.10
CA VAL A 45 7.31 -11.65 -19.07
C VAL A 45 7.36 -12.26 -17.66
N TRP A 46 8.54 -12.31 -17.04
CA TRP A 46 8.69 -12.82 -15.67
C TRP A 46 8.07 -11.92 -14.61
N ALA A 47 8.16 -10.59 -14.77
CA ALA A 47 7.50 -9.64 -13.89
C ALA A 47 5.97 -9.85 -13.87
N LYS A 48 5.37 -10.04 -15.06
CA LYS A 48 3.94 -10.31 -15.21
C LYS A 48 3.55 -11.66 -14.61
N ARG A 49 4.31 -12.72 -14.90
CA ARG A 49 4.10 -14.05 -14.29
C ARG A 49 4.11 -13.97 -12.77
N LEU A 50 5.12 -13.32 -12.19
CA LEU A 50 5.22 -13.16 -10.73
C LEU A 50 4.06 -12.34 -10.16
N ALA A 51 3.70 -11.21 -10.77
CA ALA A 51 2.55 -10.43 -10.32
C ALA A 51 1.23 -11.22 -10.42
N TYR A 52 1.09 -12.04 -11.46
CA TYR A 52 -0.09 -12.88 -11.66
C TYR A 52 -0.22 -14.01 -10.64
N ARG A 53 0.90 -14.50 -10.06
CA ARG A 53 0.84 -15.47 -8.95
C ARG A 53 -0.01 -14.98 -7.77
N TYR A 54 -0.02 -13.67 -7.51
CA TYR A 54 -0.88 -13.07 -6.49
C TYR A 54 -2.32 -12.89 -6.96
N VAL A 55 -2.57 -12.82 -8.26
CA VAL A 55 -3.93 -12.78 -8.83
C VAL A 55 -4.57 -14.16 -8.75
N GLU A 56 -3.79 -15.22 -8.96
CA GLU A 56 -4.25 -16.61 -8.86
C GLU A 56 -4.73 -17.01 -7.46
N THR A 57 -4.35 -16.27 -6.41
CA THR A 57 -4.83 -16.50 -5.04
C THR A 57 -6.20 -15.91 -4.75
N ARG A 58 -6.82 -15.22 -5.71
CA ARG A 58 -8.14 -14.61 -5.51
C ARG A 58 -9.19 -15.66 -5.25
N ASP A 59 -9.99 -15.39 -4.22
CA ASP A 59 -11.27 -16.07 -4.09
C ASP A 59 -12.19 -15.65 -5.25
N LEU A 60 -12.85 -16.62 -5.87
CA LEU A 60 -13.67 -16.40 -7.07
C LEU A 60 -14.96 -15.62 -6.77
N ASN A 61 -15.44 -15.63 -5.53
CA ASN A 61 -16.68 -14.97 -5.15
C ASN A 61 -16.44 -13.52 -4.75
N ILE A 62 -15.35 -13.25 -4.02
CA ILE A 62 -15.10 -11.91 -3.47
C ILE A 62 -13.98 -11.13 -4.17
N GLY A 63 -13.09 -11.79 -4.91
CA GLY A 63 -12.06 -11.18 -5.74
C GLY A 63 -10.85 -10.60 -5.00
N ILE A 64 -10.72 -10.81 -3.68
CA ILE A 64 -9.58 -10.36 -2.89
C ILE A 64 -8.42 -11.33 -3.05
N SER A 65 -7.24 -10.82 -3.44
CA SER A 65 -6.02 -11.61 -3.53
C SER A 65 -5.41 -11.87 -2.17
N GLY A 66 -4.74 -13.02 -2.05
CA GLY A 66 -3.88 -13.31 -0.92
C GLY A 66 -2.56 -12.53 -0.91
N TYR A 67 -2.00 -12.33 0.29
CA TYR A 67 -0.74 -11.59 0.50
C TYR A 67 0.52 -12.33 0.02
N GLN A 68 0.44 -13.66 -0.09
CA GLN A 68 1.46 -14.53 -0.63
C GLN A 68 0.79 -15.71 -1.33
N PHE A 69 1.50 -16.35 -2.25
CA PHE A 69 0.97 -17.43 -3.08
C PHE A 69 1.51 -18.81 -2.70
N ASN A 70 2.24 -18.93 -1.59
CA ASN A 70 2.75 -20.20 -1.06
C ASN A 70 2.73 -20.21 0.48
N GLN A 71 2.80 -21.40 1.07
CA GLN A 71 2.99 -21.63 2.50
C GLN A 71 4.46 -21.98 2.78
N SER A 72 4.94 -21.76 4.01
CA SER A 72 6.33 -22.06 4.38
C SER A 72 6.42 -23.27 5.30
N ARG A 73 7.18 -24.29 4.88
CA ARG A 73 7.50 -25.47 5.70
C ARG A 73 8.48 -25.16 6.85
N THR A 74 9.23 -24.07 6.75
CA THR A 74 10.38 -23.77 7.60
C THR A 74 10.17 -22.57 8.51
N ALA A 75 9.08 -21.81 8.33
CA ALA A 75 8.80 -20.67 9.16
C ALA A 75 8.48 -21.10 10.60
N THR A 76 8.96 -20.34 11.57
CA THR A 76 8.78 -20.62 13.00
C THR A 76 7.46 -20.04 13.49
N CYS A 77 6.54 -20.90 13.94
CA CYS A 77 5.26 -20.46 14.51
C CYS A 77 5.37 -20.24 16.02
N ALA A 78 6.06 -21.14 16.71
CA ALA A 78 6.34 -21.15 18.14
C ALA A 78 7.62 -21.97 18.42
N PRO A 79 8.18 -21.96 19.64
CA PRO A 79 9.29 -22.86 19.99
C PRO A 79 8.96 -24.31 19.63
N GLY A 80 9.81 -24.94 18.81
CA GLY A 80 9.61 -26.31 18.33
C GLY A 80 8.55 -26.51 17.24
N ILE A 81 7.78 -25.48 16.86
CA ILE A 81 6.70 -25.59 15.87
C ILE A 81 7.08 -24.86 14.58
N ARG A 82 6.87 -25.52 13.44
CA ARG A 82 7.14 -25.01 12.10
C ARG A 82 5.90 -25.14 11.21
N GLY A 83 5.75 -24.24 10.24
CA GLY A 83 4.66 -24.25 9.27
C GLY A 83 4.12 -22.86 8.94
N ASP A 84 2.90 -22.82 8.41
CA ASP A 84 2.16 -21.58 8.18
C ASP A 84 1.75 -20.96 9.53
N ARG A 85 2.11 -19.69 9.74
CA ARG A 85 1.88 -19.05 11.03
C ARG A 85 0.43 -18.64 11.26
N ALA A 86 -0.36 -18.43 10.21
CA ALA A 86 -1.77 -18.09 10.35
C ALA A 86 -2.56 -19.35 10.69
N GLN A 87 -2.25 -20.47 10.03
CA GLN A 87 -2.84 -21.76 10.36
C GLN A 87 -2.61 -22.11 11.84
N TYR A 88 -1.38 -21.95 12.34
CA TYR A 88 -1.05 -22.18 13.74
C TYR A 88 -1.88 -21.30 14.70
N GLN A 89 -1.96 -20.00 14.39
CA GLN A 89 -2.53 -19.01 15.31
C GLN A 89 -4.05 -18.95 15.27
N TYR A 90 -4.67 -19.19 14.12
CA TYR A 90 -6.10 -18.96 13.88
C TYR A 90 -6.86 -20.20 13.37
N GLY A 91 -6.18 -21.20 12.80
CA GLY A 91 -6.82 -22.32 12.11
C GLY A 91 -7.82 -23.11 12.98
N ASP A 92 -7.51 -23.32 14.26
CA ASP A 92 -8.39 -24.04 15.19
C ASP A 92 -9.70 -23.30 15.49
N ASP A 93 -9.71 -21.97 15.34
CA ASP A 93 -10.82 -21.09 15.69
C ASP A 93 -11.73 -20.78 14.51
N PHE A 94 -11.21 -20.85 13.28
CA PHE A 94 -11.95 -20.61 12.04
C PHE A 94 -12.11 -21.93 11.26
N LYS A 95 -12.66 -22.96 11.93
CA LYS A 95 -12.89 -24.28 11.33
C LYS A 95 -13.83 -24.18 10.14
N GLY A 96 -13.51 -24.89 9.07
CA GLY A 96 -14.26 -24.86 7.81
C GLY A 96 -13.75 -23.81 6.83
N HIS A 97 -12.83 -22.93 7.24
CA HIS A 97 -12.19 -21.95 6.38
C HIS A 97 -10.74 -22.33 6.07
N PHE A 98 -10.26 -21.87 4.91
CA PHE A 98 -8.87 -22.08 4.52
C PHE A 98 -7.96 -20.98 5.10
N VAL A 99 -7.39 -21.27 6.27
CA VAL A 99 -6.59 -20.30 7.05
C VAL A 99 -5.09 -20.52 6.83
N VAL A 100 -4.49 -19.63 6.04
CA VAL A 100 -3.05 -19.57 5.79
C VAL A 100 -2.61 -18.10 5.75
N GLU A 101 -1.31 -17.81 5.85
CA GLU A 101 -0.81 -16.42 5.89
C GLU A 101 -1.28 -15.60 4.68
N GLY A 102 -1.32 -16.26 3.52
CA GLY A 102 -1.79 -15.65 2.30
C GLY A 102 -3.27 -15.30 2.32
N THR A 103 -4.12 -15.98 3.09
CA THR A 103 -5.57 -15.71 3.11
C THR A 103 -5.98 -14.67 4.16
N LEU A 104 -5.03 -14.04 4.87
CA LEU A 104 -5.34 -12.96 5.80
C LEU A 104 -5.47 -11.60 5.09
N PHE A 105 -6.56 -10.89 5.36
CA PHE A 105 -6.81 -9.53 4.85
C PHE A 105 -7.27 -8.58 5.97
N PRO A 106 -6.58 -7.47 6.23
CA PRO A 106 -5.18 -7.24 5.91
C PRO A 106 -4.28 -8.27 6.59
N CYS A 107 -3.25 -8.76 5.90
CA CYS A 107 -2.28 -9.70 6.49
C CYS A 107 -1.43 -9.05 7.58
N TYR A 108 -1.04 -7.78 7.39
CA TYR A 108 -0.23 -7.00 8.32
C TYR A 108 -0.84 -5.63 8.59
N GLY A 109 -0.74 -5.18 9.84
CA GLY A 109 -1.30 -3.90 10.26
C GLY A 109 -2.82 -3.97 10.43
N SER A 110 -3.48 -2.83 10.23
CA SER A 110 -4.94 -2.71 10.31
C SER A 110 -5.59 -2.33 8.98
N THR A 111 -4.81 -1.92 7.97
CA THR A 111 -5.30 -1.56 6.63
C THR A 111 -4.60 -2.37 5.53
N PRO A 112 -5.21 -2.51 4.34
CA PRO A 112 -4.63 -3.26 3.23
C PRO A 112 -3.27 -2.71 2.81
N SER A 113 -2.40 -3.60 2.30
CA SER A 113 -1.11 -3.18 1.76
C SER A 113 -1.30 -2.52 0.40
N VAL A 114 -1.45 -1.20 0.39
CA VAL A 114 -1.72 -0.42 -0.83
C VAL A 114 -0.49 -0.21 -1.74
N ARG A 115 0.74 -0.26 -1.18
CA ARG A 115 1.98 0.05 -1.94
C ARG A 115 2.16 -0.82 -3.19
N PRO A 116 1.98 -2.15 -3.14
CA PRO A 116 2.02 -2.99 -4.35
C PRO A 116 1.05 -2.56 -5.45
N ARG A 117 -0.13 -2.01 -5.08
CA ARG A 117 -1.11 -1.52 -6.06
C ARG A 117 -0.70 -0.20 -6.68
N ILE A 118 -0.15 0.72 -5.87
CA ILE A 118 0.50 1.93 -6.40
C ILE A 118 1.62 1.55 -7.38
N VAL A 119 2.47 0.57 -7.04
CA VAL A 119 3.55 0.10 -7.94
C VAL A 119 2.96 -0.41 -9.26
N GLN A 120 1.94 -1.27 -9.23
CA GLN A 120 1.30 -1.78 -10.45
C GLN A 120 0.73 -0.66 -11.34
N PHE A 121 0.06 0.34 -10.75
CA PHE A 121 -0.45 1.48 -11.50
C PHE A 121 0.66 2.33 -12.13
N LEU A 122 1.74 2.59 -11.39
CA LEU A 122 2.89 3.34 -11.92
C LEU A 122 3.64 2.55 -13.01
N LEU A 123 3.75 1.22 -12.87
CA LEU A 123 4.28 0.35 -13.92
C LEU A 123 3.39 0.36 -15.17
N ALA A 124 2.07 0.36 -14.99
CA ALA A 124 1.13 0.45 -16.11
C ALA A 124 1.33 1.73 -16.92
N GLU A 125 1.46 2.87 -16.25
CA GLU A 125 1.75 4.14 -16.92
C GLU A 125 3.11 4.13 -17.61
N MET A 126 4.16 3.67 -16.93
CA MET A 126 5.53 3.63 -17.46
C MET A 126 5.65 2.74 -18.71
N MET A 127 4.95 1.60 -18.71
CA MET A 127 5.03 0.59 -19.78
C MET A 127 4.00 0.80 -20.90
N GLY A 128 3.05 1.73 -20.75
CA GLY A 128 1.95 1.92 -21.67
C GLY A 128 1.20 0.61 -21.95
N LYS A 129 1.05 0.25 -23.23
CA LYS A 129 0.40 -1.02 -23.64
C LYS A 129 1.02 -2.26 -22.98
N GLY A 130 2.33 -2.25 -22.71
CA GLY A 130 3.03 -3.35 -22.06
C GLY A 130 2.61 -3.57 -20.61
N GLY A 131 2.01 -2.58 -19.94
CA GLY A 131 1.62 -2.63 -18.55
C GLY A 131 0.11 -2.74 -18.29
N GLU A 132 -0.70 -2.96 -19.32
CA GLU A 132 -2.18 -3.04 -19.22
C GLU A 132 -2.65 -4.10 -18.22
N GLU A 133 -1.96 -5.23 -18.14
CA GLU A 133 -2.27 -6.29 -17.16
C GLU A 133 -2.06 -5.82 -15.72
N PHE A 134 -0.99 -5.08 -15.43
CA PHE A 134 -0.78 -4.50 -14.09
C PHE A 134 -1.92 -3.56 -13.70
N LYS A 135 -2.37 -2.71 -14.65
CA LYS A 135 -3.53 -1.82 -14.44
C LYS A 135 -4.79 -2.61 -14.14
N LYS A 136 -5.09 -3.62 -14.96
CA LYS A 136 -6.29 -4.46 -14.82
C LYS A 136 -6.31 -5.15 -13.45
N TRP A 137 -5.23 -5.85 -13.10
CA TRP A 137 -5.17 -6.60 -11.84
C TRP A 137 -5.25 -5.67 -10.63
N ALA A 138 -4.58 -4.51 -10.65
CA ALA A 138 -4.66 -3.54 -9.56
C ALA A 138 -6.07 -2.94 -9.41
N LEU A 139 -6.74 -2.62 -10.51
CA LEU A 139 -8.10 -2.10 -10.50
C LEU A 139 -9.11 -3.11 -9.95
N GLU A 140 -9.04 -4.36 -10.41
CA GLU A 140 -9.88 -5.45 -9.90
C GLU A 140 -9.70 -5.62 -8.39
N GLU A 141 -8.46 -5.55 -7.90
CA GLU A 141 -8.14 -5.65 -6.49
C GLU A 141 -8.75 -4.52 -5.66
N LEU A 142 -8.51 -3.26 -6.05
CA LEU A 142 -9.06 -2.11 -5.33
C LEU A 142 -10.58 -2.08 -5.35
N THR A 143 -11.18 -2.57 -6.43
CA THR A 143 -12.63 -2.72 -6.57
C THR A 143 -13.16 -3.75 -5.58
N ALA A 144 -12.52 -4.93 -5.48
CA ALA A 144 -12.87 -5.95 -4.50
C ALA A 144 -12.77 -5.43 -3.07
N TRP A 145 -11.67 -4.75 -2.73
CA TRP A 145 -11.49 -4.16 -1.39
C TRP A 145 -12.60 -3.17 -1.05
N GLY A 146 -12.95 -2.28 -1.98
CA GLY A 146 -14.00 -1.28 -1.77
C GLY A 146 -15.39 -1.91 -1.63
N LYS A 147 -15.69 -2.97 -2.39
CA LYS A 147 -17.03 -3.60 -2.40
C LYS A 147 -17.25 -4.56 -1.25
N VAL A 148 -16.21 -5.29 -0.84
CA VAL A 148 -16.34 -6.41 0.11
C VAL A 148 -15.83 -6.04 1.49
N ALA A 149 -14.66 -5.39 1.57
CA ALA A 149 -13.98 -5.21 2.84
C ALA A 149 -14.08 -3.80 3.42
N TYR A 150 -14.42 -2.80 2.62
CA TYR A 150 -14.55 -1.42 3.08
C TYR A 150 -15.93 -1.13 3.63
N ARG A 151 -15.97 -0.68 4.87
CA ARG A 151 -17.17 -0.23 5.57
C ARG A 151 -17.27 1.29 5.48
N LYS A 152 -18.19 1.75 4.63
CA LYS A 152 -18.39 3.18 4.35
C LYS A 152 -18.74 4.00 5.59
N ARG A 153 -19.58 3.49 6.50
CA ARG A 153 -20.11 4.25 7.65
C ARG A 153 -19.05 4.79 8.61
N ASP A 154 -17.88 4.15 8.67
CA ASP A 154 -16.79 4.50 9.58
C ASP A 154 -15.42 4.50 8.87
N ASN A 155 -15.42 4.51 7.54
CA ASN A 155 -14.23 4.58 6.71
C ASN A 155 -13.16 3.54 7.09
N SER A 156 -13.56 2.29 7.27
CA SER A 156 -12.67 1.25 7.79
C SER A 156 -12.67 -0.01 6.95
N PHE A 157 -11.51 -0.67 6.84
CA PHE A 157 -11.38 -1.99 6.26
C PHE A 157 -11.53 -3.05 7.34
N ILE A 158 -12.45 -3.99 7.12
CA ILE A 158 -12.77 -5.08 8.05
C ILE A 158 -11.66 -6.15 7.94
N PRO A 159 -11.04 -6.59 9.04
CA PRO A 159 -10.15 -7.75 9.01
C PRO A 159 -10.98 -9.00 8.71
N MET A 160 -10.53 -9.81 7.77
CA MET A 160 -11.22 -11.00 7.26
C MET A 160 -10.25 -12.00 6.64
N LEU A 161 -10.74 -13.21 6.40
CA LEU A 161 -10.12 -14.13 5.46
C LEU A 161 -10.48 -13.73 4.02
N THR A 162 -9.66 -14.15 3.05
CA THR A 162 -9.90 -13.88 1.62
C THR A 162 -11.13 -14.60 1.05
N ASP A 163 -11.82 -15.44 1.82
CA ASP A 163 -13.14 -16.00 1.46
C ASP A 163 -14.31 -15.11 1.94
N GLY A 164 -14.02 -13.99 2.62
CA GLY A 164 -14.99 -13.03 3.13
C GLY A 164 -15.36 -13.22 4.60
N THR A 165 -14.81 -14.25 5.26
CA THR A 165 -15.08 -14.51 6.68
C THR A 165 -14.52 -13.40 7.55
N SER A 166 -15.38 -12.61 8.18
CA SER A 166 -14.94 -11.55 9.09
C SER A 166 -14.18 -12.11 10.28
N MET A 167 -13.08 -11.45 10.60
CA MET A 167 -12.27 -11.65 11.79
C MET A 167 -12.35 -10.44 12.73
N GLU A 168 -13.25 -9.48 12.49
CA GLU A 168 -13.43 -8.30 13.35
C GLU A 168 -13.84 -8.74 14.76
N ASP A 169 -13.26 -8.09 15.76
CA ASP A 169 -13.46 -8.34 17.19
C ASP A 169 -12.99 -9.71 17.70
N TYR A 170 -12.40 -10.56 16.84
CA TYR A 170 -11.77 -11.79 17.28
C TYR A 170 -10.61 -11.49 18.24
N VAL A 171 -10.59 -12.21 19.37
CA VAL A 171 -9.56 -12.13 20.41
C VAL A 171 -8.58 -13.27 20.21
N CYS A 172 -7.32 -12.95 19.88
CA CYS A 172 -6.27 -13.94 19.65
C CYS A 172 -6.11 -14.87 20.86
N LYS A 173 -6.29 -16.18 20.65
CA LYS A 173 -6.20 -17.18 21.74
C LYS A 173 -4.78 -17.66 22.02
N LYS A 174 -3.87 -17.46 21.06
CA LYS A 174 -2.47 -17.90 21.12
C LYS A 174 -1.53 -16.73 20.82
N ASP A 175 -0.37 -16.75 21.47
CA ASP A 175 0.79 -15.99 20.98
C ASP A 175 1.20 -16.53 19.62
N GLY A 176 1.66 -15.64 18.75
CA GLY A 176 2.12 -16.03 17.43
C GLY A 176 2.60 -14.86 16.60
N TYR A 177 2.86 -15.15 15.34
CA TYR A 177 3.44 -14.21 14.40
C TYR A 177 2.61 -12.93 14.19
N PHE A 178 1.28 -13.04 14.32
CA PHE A 178 0.36 -11.92 14.14
C PHE A 178 0.03 -11.20 15.45
N GLY A 179 0.77 -11.46 16.53
CA GLY A 179 0.68 -10.73 17.79
C GLY A 179 0.43 -11.64 18.99
N PRO A 180 0.38 -11.04 20.18
CA PRO A 180 0.21 -11.79 21.42
C PRO A 180 -1.22 -12.27 21.61
N LYS A 181 -1.39 -13.29 22.47
CA LYS A 181 -2.68 -13.66 23.03
C LYS A 181 -3.37 -12.45 23.66
N GLY A 182 -4.68 -12.34 23.46
CA GLY A 182 -5.50 -11.23 23.95
C GLY A 182 -5.54 -10.02 23.02
N ARG A 183 -4.71 -9.97 21.96
CA ARG A 183 -4.86 -8.96 20.90
C ARG A 183 -6.25 -9.10 20.27
N VAL A 184 -6.93 -7.97 20.08
CA VAL A 184 -8.20 -7.92 19.35
C VAL A 184 -7.95 -7.44 17.92
N LEU A 185 -8.49 -8.16 16.94
CA LEU A 185 -8.46 -7.73 15.54
C LEU A 185 -9.55 -6.68 15.32
N LYS A 186 -9.16 -5.49 14.87
CA LYS A 186 -10.07 -4.35 14.69
C LYS A 186 -10.03 -3.86 13.26
N ALA A 187 -11.15 -3.33 12.78
CA ALA A 187 -11.20 -2.63 11.50
C ALA A 187 -10.23 -1.44 11.50
N GLY A 188 -9.44 -1.32 10.43
CA GLY A 188 -8.50 -0.22 10.28
C GLY A 188 -9.05 0.88 9.42
N ARG A 189 -8.99 2.10 9.94
CA ARG A 189 -9.46 3.29 9.23
C ARG A 189 -8.57 3.61 8.04
N ALA A 190 -9.17 3.82 6.87
CA ALA A 190 -8.47 4.22 5.66
C ALA A 190 -7.94 5.67 5.79
N GLY A 191 -6.68 5.87 5.43
CA GLY A 191 -5.94 7.11 5.62
C GLY A 191 -5.38 7.69 4.33
N GLU A 192 -4.30 8.47 4.45
CA GLU A 192 -3.74 9.29 3.37
C GLU A 192 -3.09 8.46 2.27
N MET A 193 -2.50 7.31 2.62
CA MET A 193 -1.95 6.37 1.64
C MET A 193 -3.06 5.66 0.85
N ASP A 194 -4.16 5.31 1.49
CA ASP A 194 -5.34 4.74 0.82
C ASP A 194 -5.94 5.77 -0.14
N PHE A 195 -6.10 7.02 0.31
CA PHE A 195 -6.56 8.12 -0.54
C PHE A 195 -5.67 8.34 -1.77
N TRP A 196 -4.35 8.41 -1.59
CA TRP A 196 -3.44 8.53 -2.72
C TRP A 196 -3.60 7.36 -3.70
N THR A 197 -3.77 6.15 -3.18
CA THR A 197 -3.94 4.95 -4.01
C THR A 197 -5.20 5.02 -4.87
N TYR A 198 -6.36 5.36 -4.28
CA TYR A 198 -7.60 5.50 -5.03
C TYR A 198 -7.58 6.72 -5.98
N ALA A 199 -6.98 7.84 -5.59
CA ALA A 199 -6.82 9.01 -6.47
C ALA A 199 -5.92 8.71 -7.68
N LEU A 200 -4.79 8.01 -7.48
CA LEU A 200 -3.91 7.56 -8.55
C LEU A 200 -4.62 6.59 -9.49
N ALA A 201 -5.31 5.59 -8.92
CA ALA A 201 -6.10 4.64 -9.68
C ALA A 201 -7.16 5.33 -10.53
N TYR A 202 -7.86 6.33 -9.98
CA TYR A 202 -8.86 7.11 -10.72
C TYR A 202 -8.23 7.89 -11.88
N ARG A 203 -7.08 8.55 -11.66
CA ARG A 203 -6.41 9.27 -12.74
C ARG A 203 -6.12 8.35 -13.93
N ILE A 204 -5.60 7.16 -13.64
CA ILE A 204 -5.18 6.20 -14.67
C ILE A 204 -6.38 5.53 -15.35
N THR A 205 -7.45 5.22 -14.61
CA THR A 205 -8.55 4.39 -15.12
C THR A 205 -9.80 5.17 -15.51
N GLY A 206 -10.08 6.28 -14.84
CA GLY A 206 -11.36 7.00 -14.93
C GLY A 206 -12.54 6.27 -14.27
N ASP A 207 -12.28 5.21 -13.51
CA ASP A 207 -13.33 4.37 -12.92
C ASP A 207 -14.12 5.13 -11.82
N GLN A 208 -15.44 5.16 -11.96
CA GLN A 208 -16.31 5.95 -11.07
C GLN A 208 -16.42 5.36 -9.66
N PHE A 209 -16.32 4.04 -9.51
CA PHE A 209 -16.31 3.41 -8.19
C PHE A 209 -15.03 3.77 -7.44
N ILE A 210 -13.90 3.82 -8.15
CA ILE A 210 -12.62 4.27 -7.58
C ILE A 210 -12.69 5.75 -7.15
N TRP A 211 -13.39 6.62 -7.90
CA TRP A 211 -13.69 7.99 -7.45
C TRP A 211 -14.52 8.00 -6.17
N GLU A 212 -15.60 7.21 -6.11
CA GLU A 212 -16.45 7.13 -4.91
C GLU A 212 -15.63 6.72 -3.68
N MET A 213 -14.73 5.75 -3.83
CA MET A 213 -13.82 5.34 -2.76
C MET A 213 -12.92 6.49 -2.30
N ALA A 214 -12.29 7.22 -3.22
CA ALA A 214 -11.48 8.39 -2.87
C ALA A 214 -12.31 9.47 -2.13
N ARG A 215 -13.54 9.73 -2.59
CA ARG A 215 -14.47 10.67 -1.95
C ARG A 215 -14.86 10.22 -0.55
N ASN A 216 -15.20 8.95 -0.36
CA ASN A 216 -15.58 8.38 0.93
C ASN A 216 -14.44 8.54 1.95
N ILE A 217 -13.20 8.27 1.54
CA ILE A 217 -12.02 8.44 2.37
C ILE A 217 -11.79 9.91 2.72
N ALA A 218 -11.93 10.83 1.75
CA ALA A 218 -11.75 12.26 1.98
C ALA A 218 -12.77 12.83 2.97
N ASN A 219 -14.05 12.50 2.78
CA ASN A 219 -15.15 12.95 3.63
C ASN A 219 -14.94 12.52 5.08
N HIS A 220 -14.65 11.23 5.32
CA HIS A 220 -14.50 10.72 6.67
C HIS A 220 -13.21 11.15 7.36
N ASN A 221 -12.20 11.61 6.62
CA ASN A 221 -10.99 12.18 7.21
C ASN A 221 -11.05 13.72 7.35
N ASN A 222 -12.22 14.33 7.13
CA ASN A 222 -12.44 15.78 7.27
C ASN A 222 -11.55 16.63 6.36
N TRP A 223 -11.17 16.11 5.18
CA TRP A 223 -10.46 16.88 4.15
C TRP A 223 -11.41 17.65 3.24
N GLY A 224 -12.72 17.52 3.50
CA GLY A 224 -13.82 18.05 2.68
C GLY A 224 -14.27 17.06 1.62
N ASP A 225 -15.17 17.52 0.75
CA ASP A 225 -15.82 16.74 -0.29
C ASP A 225 -15.18 17.01 -1.65
N ILE A 226 -14.60 15.99 -2.27
CA ILE A 226 -14.03 16.10 -3.62
C ILE A 226 -15.10 16.22 -4.72
N GLY A 227 -16.39 16.05 -4.37
CA GLY A 227 -17.54 16.12 -5.26
C GLY A 227 -18.07 14.74 -5.67
N PRO A 228 -19.35 14.62 -6.08
CA PRO A 228 -19.94 13.35 -6.51
C PRO A 228 -19.33 12.75 -7.79
N ASN A 229 -18.67 13.56 -8.60
CA ASN A 229 -17.95 13.15 -9.82
C ASN A 229 -16.89 14.21 -10.16
N ALA A 230 -16.09 13.96 -11.20
CA ALA A 230 -14.99 14.83 -11.59
C ALA A 230 -15.39 16.23 -12.09
N ASP A 231 -16.62 16.42 -12.56
CA ASP A 231 -17.11 17.69 -13.10
C ASP A 231 -17.74 18.57 -12.00
N ALA A 232 -18.05 17.97 -10.85
CA ALA A 232 -18.62 18.70 -9.73
C ALA A 232 -17.61 19.65 -9.09
N LYS A 233 -18.12 20.77 -8.55
CA LYS A 233 -17.31 21.70 -7.76
C LYS A 233 -16.98 21.07 -6.39
N PRO A 234 -15.70 20.86 -6.06
CA PRO A 234 -15.30 20.34 -4.74
C PRO A 234 -15.53 21.38 -3.64
N ASP A 235 -15.81 20.88 -2.43
CA ASP A 235 -15.89 21.65 -1.19
C ASP A 235 -14.84 21.13 -0.20
N LEU A 236 -13.58 21.53 -0.41
CA LEU A 236 -12.44 21.03 0.35
C LEU A 236 -12.17 21.87 1.60
N ASN A 237 -11.69 21.23 2.66
CA ASN A 237 -11.26 21.90 3.88
C ASN A 237 -9.86 22.51 3.69
N LEU A 238 -9.80 23.76 3.20
CA LEU A 238 -8.54 24.48 2.99
C LEU A 238 -7.89 25.01 4.27
N ASP A 239 -8.57 24.93 5.43
CA ASP A 239 -8.02 25.30 6.73
C ASP A 239 -7.30 24.12 7.42
N THR A 240 -7.19 22.99 6.72
CA THR A 240 -6.49 21.79 7.16
C THR A 240 -5.08 22.05 7.72
N SER A 241 -4.68 21.27 8.73
CA SER A 241 -3.32 21.18 9.26
C SER A 241 -2.58 19.91 8.81
N TYR A 242 -3.20 19.07 7.97
CA TYR A 242 -2.59 17.82 7.51
C TYR A 242 -1.33 18.12 6.68
N SER A 243 -0.28 17.33 6.91
CA SER A 243 1.07 17.57 6.38
C SER A 243 1.74 16.28 5.87
N THR A 244 0.99 15.34 5.32
CA THR A 244 1.55 14.09 4.80
C THR A 244 1.79 14.17 3.29
N TYR A 245 2.90 13.59 2.84
CA TYR A 245 3.24 13.55 1.42
C TYR A 245 2.19 12.79 0.59
N ALA A 246 1.59 11.75 1.16
CA ALA A 246 0.59 10.93 0.48
C ALA A 246 -0.68 11.73 0.17
N LEU A 247 -1.16 12.52 1.13
CA LEU A 247 -2.35 13.36 0.93
C LEU A 247 -2.11 14.40 -0.18
N LEU A 248 -0.94 15.05 -0.16
CA LEU A 248 -0.52 15.99 -1.20
C LEU A 248 -0.51 15.31 -2.58
N LEU A 249 0.11 14.14 -2.69
CA LEU A 249 0.15 13.38 -3.94
C LEU A 249 -1.26 13.01 -4.42
N GLY A 250 -2.15 12.55 -3.53
CA GLY A 250 -3.54 12.25 -3.88
C GLY A 250 -4.25 13.42 -4.56
N PHE A 251 -4.14 14.62 -4.00
CA PHE A 251 -4.74 15.82 -4.61
C PHE A 251 -4.04 16.26 -5.91
N ILE A 252 -2.73 16.06 -6.05
CA ILE A 252 -2.05 16.26 -7.34
C ILE A 252 -2.60 15.29 -8.40
N GLU A 253 -2.85 14.02 -8.06
CA GLU A 253 -3.38 13.04 -9.01
C GLU A 253 -4.82 13.41 -9.45
N LEU A 254 -5.67 13.90 -8.53
CA LEU A 254 -7.00 14.42 -8.89
C LEU A 254 -6.92 15.67 -9.78
N HIS A 255 -6.02 16.61 -9.49
CA HIS A 255 -5.81 17.79 -10.33
C HIS A 255 -5.38 17.39 -11.75
N LYS A 256 -4.42 16.48 -11.89
CA LYS A 256 -3.96 15.99 -13.20
C LYS A 256 -5.09 15.39 -14.04
N LYS A 257 -6.04 14.69 -13.40
CA LYS A 257 -7.15 14.05 -14.10
C LYS A 257 -8.24 15.02 -14.52
N THR A 258 -8.57 15.96 -13.64
CA THR A 258 -9.76 16.82 -13.79
C THR A 258 -9.46 18.21 -14.30
N GLY A 259 -8.20 18.67 -14.19
CA GLY A 259 -7.82 20.06 -14.42
C GLY A 259 -8.36 21.03 -13.36
N ASN A 260 -9.10 20.56 -12.35
CA ASN A 260 -9.75 21.43 -11.38
C ASN A 260 -8.69 22.07 -10.45
N PRO A 261 -8.61 23.42 -10.39
CA PRO A 261 -7.58 24.10 -9.61
C PRO A 261 -7.77 23.97 -8.10
N VAL A 262 -8.97 23.65 -7.61
CA VAL A 262 -9.24 23.50 -6.17
C VAL A 262 -8.43 22.36 -5.57
N PHE A 263 -8.23 21.26 -6.31
CA PHE A 263 -7.35 20.16 -5.86
C PHE A 263 -5.89 20.61 -5.77
N LEU A 264 -5.41 21.44 -6.71
CA LEU A 264 -4.05 21.99 -6.65
C LEU A 264 -3.89 22.99 -5.49
N GLN A 265 -4.92 23.77 -5.17
CA GLN A 265 -4.93 24.64 -3.99
C GLN A 265 -4.83 23.85 -2.68
N MET A 266 -5.58 22.75 -2.56
CA MET A 266 -5.48 21.85 -1.42
C MET A 266 -4.07 21.21 -1.32
N ALA A 267 -3.51 20.74 -2.43
CA ALA A 267 -2.14 20.24 -2.47
C ALA A 267 -1.11 21.30 -2.04
N ARG A 268 -1.29 22.55 -2.47
CA ARG A 268 -0.46 23.70 -2.02
C ARG A 268 -0.56 23.90 -0.52
N ARG A 269 -1.77 23.93 0.03
CA ARG A 269 -2.00 24.07 1.48
C ARG A 269 -1.29 22.99 2.28
N ILE A 270 -1.36 21.73 1.84
CA ILE A 270 -0.66 20.62 2.48
C ILE A 270 0.87 20.77 2.34
N GLY A 271 1.35 21.26 1.20
CA GLY A 271 2.76 21.60 1.00
C GLY A 271 3.26 22.66 1.98
N ASP A 272 2.49 23.72 2.18
CA ASP A 272 2.77 24.76 3.18
C ASP A 272 2.83 24.15 4.59
N ASN A 273 1.88 23.27 4.93
CA ASN A 273 1.88 22.55 6.20
C ASN A 273 3.09 21.62 6.37
N ILE A 274 3.54 20.95 5.30
CA ILE A 274 4.76 20.13 5.32
C ILE A 274 5.96 21.01 5.68
N LEU A 275 6.13 22.14 5.01
CA LEU A 275 7.23 23.07 5.29
C LEU A 275 7.16 23.59 6.73
N ALA A 276 5.98 24.03 7.17
CA ALA A 276 5.80 24.60 8.51
C ALA A 276 6.00 23.58 9.64
N SER A 277 5.54 22.33 9.46
CA SER A 277 5.52 21.33 10.54
C SER A 277 6.67 20.33 10.50
N ARG A 278 7.31 20.12 9.34
CA ARG A 278 8.33 19.07 9.15
C ARG A 278 9.71 19.57 8.78
N PHE A 279 9.85 20.78 8.23
CA PHE A 279 11.15 21.31 7.85
C PHE A 279 11.83 22.02 9.03
N HIS A 280 12.76 21.33 9.69
CA HIS A 280 13.47 21.83 10.86
C HIS A 280 14.98 21.77 10.63
N LYS A 281 15.66 22.90 10.85
CA LYS A 281 17.13 22.98 10.80
C LYS A 281 17.74 22.43 9.49
N GLY A 282 17.06 22.66 8.36
CA GLY A 282 17.52 22.20 7.04
C GLY A 282 17.10 20.78 6.66
N PHE A 283 16.36 20.06 7.51
CA PHE A 283 15.96 18.68 7.25
C PHE A 283 14.45 18.48 7.38
N PHE A 284 13.91 17.49 6.65
CA PHE A 284 12.56 17.00 6.86
C PHE A 284 12.55 15.92 7.96
N VAL A 285 11.85 16.22 9.06
CA VAL A 285 11.67 15.33 10.20
C VAL A 285 10.23 15.39 10.70
N PRO A 286 9.69 14.35 11.35
CA PRO A 286 8.27 14.36 11.76
C PRO A 286 7.92 15.49 12.73
N THR A 287 8.85 15.90 13.60
CA THR A 287 8.67 17.04 14.52
C THR A 287 10.02 17.67 14.87
N LYS A 288 10.02 18.93 15.34
CA LYS A 288 11.23 19.60 15.89
C LYS A 288 11.98 18.86 17.01
N ARG A 289 11.32 17.92 17.71
CA ARG A 289 11.94 17.09 18.75
C ARG A 289 12.76 15.93 18.21
N HIS A 290 12.60 15.52 16.95
CA HIS A 290 13.30 14.37 16.41
C HIS A 290 14.81 14.62 16.37
N ILE A 291 15.59 13.62 16.81
CA ILE A 291 17.05 13.73 16.94
C ILE A 291 17.74 13.51 15.60
N TYR A 292 17.23 12.56 14.80
CA TYR A 292 17.83 12.15 13.53
C TYR A 292 16.88 12.44 12.37
N ALA A 293 17.46 12.87 11.25
CA ALA A 293 16.77 12.97 9.98
C ALA A 293 17.07 11.75 9.10
N LYS A 294 16.09 11.33 8.32
CA LYS A 294 16.25 10.26 7.33
C LYS A 294 16.33 10.87 5.94
N PHE A 295 17.40 10.60 5.21
CA PHE A 295 17.66 11.22 3.90
C PHE A 295 16.79 10.65 2.76
N ASP A 296 16.08 9.54 2.99
CA ASP A 296 15.07 9.03 2.06
C ASP A 296 13.66 9.59 2.34
N ALA A 297 13.57 10.71 3.08
CA ALA A 297 12.31 11.41 3.31
C ALA A 297 11.64 11.78 1.96
N PRO A 298 10.35 11.46 1.76
CA PRO A 298 9.66 11.73 0.48
C PRO A 298 9.29 13.20 0.28
N GLU A 299 9.24 14.00 1.35
CA GLU A 299 8.78 15.39 1.34
C GLU A 299 9.48 16.27 0.28
N PRO A 300 10.83 16.30 0.15
CA PRO A 300 11.50 17.10 -0.88
C PRO A 300 11.03 16.79 -2.31
N LEU A 301 10.95 15.51 -2.68
CA LEU A 301 10.54 15.11 -4.03
C LEU A 301 9.08 15.49 -4.30
N VAL A 302 8.21 15.31 -3.32
CA VAL A 302 6.79 15.63 -3.46
C VAL A 302 6.55 17.14 -3.54
N LEU A 303 7.30 17.95 -2.78
CA LEU A 303 7.27 19.41 -2.89
C LEU A 303 7.79 19.91 -4.24
N LEU A 304 8.85 19.29 -4.80
CA LEU A 304 9.31 19.61 -6.16
C LEU A 304 8.23 19.30 -7.22
N ARG A 305 7.48 18.20 -7.04
CA ARG A 305 6.37 17.86 -7.94
C ARG A 305 5.20 18.83 -7.80
N LEU A 306 4.93 19.32 -6.59
CA LEU A 306 3.95 20.39 -6.37
C LEU A 306 4.38 21.68 -7.06
N ASP A 307 5.65 22.10 -6.90
CA ASP A 307 6.19 23.28 -7.57
C ASP A 307 6.06 23.18 -9.10
N ALA A 308 6.42 22.03 -9.67
CA ALA A 308 6.28 21.79 -11.09
C ALA A 308 4.81 21.89 -11.56
N ALA A 309 3.85 21.41 -10.77
CA ALA A 309 2.43 21.53 -11.07
C ALA A 309 1.93 22.99 -10.99
N LEU A 310 2.36 23.74 -9.97
CA LEU A 310 2.00 25.16 -9.79
C LEU A 310 2.54 26.03 -10.92
N ASN A 311 3.79 25.79 -11.32
CA ASN A 311 4.49 26.59 -12.33
C ASN A 311 4.29 26.08 -13.76
N LYS A 312 3.47 25.03 -13.96
CA LYS A 312 3.30 24.34 -15.25
C LYS A 312 4.66 23.98 -15.89
N SER A 313 5.62 23.61 -15.04
CA SER A 313 6.97 23.29 -15.47
C SER A 313 6.98 22.03 -16.33
N LYS A 314 7.76 22.06 -17.40
CA LYS A 314 8.01 20.89 -18.26
C LYS A 314 9.19 20.04 -17.78
N ALA A 315 9.76 20.37 -16.61
CA ALA A 315 10.88 19.62 -16.05
C ALA A 315 10.49 18.15 -15.82
N LYS A 316 11.37 17.24 -16.26
CA LYS A 316 11.20 15.81 -16.00
C LYS A 316 11.65 15.50 -14.58
N LEU A 317 10.68 15.32 -13.68
CA LEU A 317 10.93 14.93 -12.29
C LEU A 317 10.80 13.41 -12.12
N PRO A 318 11.61 12.78 -11.25
CA PRO A 318 11.44 11.38 -10.88
C PRO A 318 10.03 11.08 -10.38
N THR A 319 9.52 9.89 -10.70
CA THR A 319 8.27 9.38 -10.16
C THR A 319 8.39 9.16 -8.65
N ALA A 320 7.37 9.60 -7.91
CA ALA A 320 7.27 9.31 -6.48
C ALA A 320 6.75 7.89 -6.28
N TRP A 321 7.65 6.97 -5.98
CA TRP A 321 7.31 5.58 -5.63
C TRP A 321 6.93 5.48 -4.14
N PRO A 322 6.06 4.55 -3.74
CA PRO A 322 5.55 4.45 -2.36
C PRO A 322 6.55 3.75 -1.41
N THR A 323 7.82 4.17 -1.43
CA THR A 323 8.92 3.48 -0.75
C THR A 323 8.90 3.67 0.76
N ARG A 324 9.45 2.69 1.47
CA ARG A 324 9.79 2.79 2.90
C ARG A 324 10.95 1.84 3.20
N SER A 325 12.17 2.34 3.11
CA SER A 325 13.34 1.53 3.44
C SER A 325 13.46 1.31 4.95
N PHE A 326 14.16 0.25 5.33
CA PHE A 326 14.51 -0.05 6.72
C PHE A 326 15.76 -0.92 6.79
N PHE A 327 16.43 -0.89 7.94
CA PHE A 327 17.39 -1.89 8.37
C PHE A 327 16.77 -2.73 9.49
N HIS A 328 16.95 -4.04 9.44
CA HIS A 328 16.48 -4.97 10.45
C HIS A 328 17.62 -5.86 10.93
N CYS A 329 18.17 -5.53 12.10
CA CYS A 329 19.33 -6.19 12.68
C CYS A 329 19.28 -6.12 14.21
N PRO A 330 20.14 -6.87 14.92
CA PRO A 330 20.43 -6.60 16.32
C PRO A 330 20.94 -5.17 16.52
N PHE A 331 20.39 -4.45 17.50
CA PHE A 331 20.81 -3.12 17.92
C PHE A 331 21.06 -3.13 19.43
N ASP A 332 22.16 -2.51 19.87
CA ASP A 332 22.64 -2.57 21.25
C ASP A 332 21.56 -2.21 22.26
N GLY A 333 21.35 -3.10 23.24
CA GLY A 333 20.34 -2.95 24.28
C GLY A 333 18.88 -3.07 23.82
N LYS A 334 18.61 -3.37 22.54
CA LYS A 334 17.26 -3.55 21.98
C LYS A 334 17.04 -4.88 21.29
N GLY A 335 18.11 -5.62 20.99
CA GLY A 335 18.02 -6.89 20.26
C GLY A 335 17.59 -6.66 18.81
N ARG A 336 16.93 -7.66 18.21
CA ARG A 336 16.51 -7.61 16.81
C ARG A 336 15.40 -6.58 16.61
N THR A 337 15.67 -5.51 15.86
CA THR A 337 14.77 -4.37 15.74
C THR A 337 14.97 -3.61 14.42
N TYR A 338 14.14 -2.59 14.21
CA TYR A 338 14.16 -1.75 13.01
C TYR A 338 14.78 -0.38 13.31
N ASP A 339 15.64 0.11 12.42
CA ASP A 339 16.16 1.49 12.43
C ASP A 339 15.07 2.56 12.58
N ASN A 340 13.94 2.38 11.88
CA ASN A 340 12.77 3.23 11.97
C ASN A 340 12.19 3.32 13.41
N SER A 341 12.44 2.30 14.24
CA SER A 341 11.91 2.21 15.61
C SER A 341 12.90 2.63 16.68
N VAL A 342 14.22 2.53 16.44
CA VAL A 342 15.25 2.80 17.46
C VAL A 342 16.19 3.96 17.14
N ILE A 343 16.23 4.41 15.88
CA ILE A 343 17.00 5.58 15.45
C ILE A 343 16.04 6.70 15.09
N TYR A 344 15.26 6.53 14.01
CA TYR A 344 14.48 7.62 13.41
C TYR A 344 13.21 8.00 14.19
N SER A 345 12.83 7.23 15.20
CA SER A 345 11.75 7.57 16.14
C SER A 345 12.22 8.40 17.34
N ARG A 346 13.54 8.52 17.56
CA ARG A 346 14.06 9.12 18.79
C ARG A 346 13.79 10.62 18.83
N THR A 347 13.21 11.06 19.94
CA THR A 347 12.96 12.48 20.23
C THR A 347 13.76 12.95 21.44
N ARG A 348 14.11 14.24 21.44
CA ARG A 348 14.52 14.95 22.66
C ARG A 348 13.31 15.05 23.62
N PRO A 349 13.54 15.02 24.94
CA PRO A 349 12.50 15.26 25.95
C PRO A 349 11.68 16.53 25.67
#